data_AF-C7Q1D9-F1
#
_entry.id   AF-C7Q1D9-F1
#
_cell.length_a   1.000
_cell.length_b   1.000
_cell.length_c   1.000
_cell.angle_alpha   90.00
_cell.angle_beta   90.00
_cell.angle_gamma   90.00
#
_symmetry.space_group_name_H-M   'P 1'
#
loop_
_entity.id
_entity.type
_entity.pdbx_description
1 polymer ?
#
loop_
_entity_poly.entity_id
_entity_poly.type
_entity_poly.pdbx_seq_one_letter_code
_entity_poly.pdbx_strand_id
1 'polypeptide(L)'
;MVSWSAADHNLDDVIAEYGPASITFGDPHARSAKTLAYATDDRQAPFVAFHLDATESVAALLAVRLNDDFFNGWRFTPRGMEA
;
A
#
# COMPACT_ATOMS: atom_id res chain seq x y z
N MET A 1 2.07 9.23 -11.67
CA MET A 1 2.20 8.24 -10.57
C MET A 1 2.91 7.03 -11.15
N VAL A 2 4.07 6.68 -10.61
CA VAL A 2 4.73 5.40 -10.90
C VAL A 2 3.69 4.31 -10.63
N SER A 3 3.47 3.42 -11.60
CA SER A 3 2.39 2.43 -11.51
C SER A 3 2.80 1.34 -10.53
N TRP A 4 2.61 1.58 -9.24
CA TRP A 4 2.86 0.63 -8.13
C TRP A 4 2.08 -0.69 -8.25
N SER A 5 1.17 -0.79 -9.21
CA SER A 5 0.42 -2.01 -9.56
C SER A 5 1.01 -2.75 -10.77
N ALA A 6 1.97 -2.16 -11.49
CA ALA A 6 2.55 -2.77 -12.69
C ALA A 6 3.65 -3.81 -12.38
N ALA A 7 4.16 -3.85 -11.16
CA ALA A 7 5.19 -4.76 -10.72
C ALA A 7 4.97 -5.18 -9.26
N ASP A 8 5.68 -6.23 -8.85
CA ASP A 8 5.71 -6.62 -7.45
C ASP A 8 6.62 -5.67 -6.66
N HIS A 9 6.14 -5.30 -5.49
CA HIS A 9 6.81 -4.43 -4.54
C HIS A 9 6.64 -4.98 -3.13
N ASN A 10 7.39 -4.45 -2.19
CA ASN A 10 7.30 -4.80 -0.77
C ASN A 10 7.24 -3.54 0.11
N LEU A 11 7.16 -3.77 1.42
CA LEU A 11 7.12 -2.71 2.44
C LEU A 11 8.29 -1.73 2.34
N ASP A 12 9.51 -2.24 2.11
CA ASP A 12 10.71 -1.40 2.09
C ASP A 12 10.70 -0.45 0.89
N ASP A 13 10.21 -0.90 -0.27
CA ASP A 13 10.05 -0.04 -1.45
C ASP A 13 9.10 1.13 -1.15
N VAL A 14 7.96 0.84 -0.50
CA VAL A 14 6.95 1.86 -0.16
C VAL A 14 7.51 2.87 0.84
N ILE A 15 8.21 2.39 1.88
CA ILE A 15 8.81 3.26 2.90
C ILE A 15 9.97 4.09 2.32
N ALA A 16 10.77 3.52 1.43
CA ALA A 16 11.88 4.23 0.80
C ALA A 16 11.39 5.42 -0.04
N GLU A 17 10.24 5.29 -0.72
CA GLU A 17 9.66 6.35 -1.55
C GLU A 17 8.84 7.36 -0.73
N TYR A 18 7.93 6.88 0.12
CA TYR A 18 6.93 7.74 0.78
C TYR A 18 7.27 8.08 2.23
N GLY A 19 8.27 7.43 2.82
CA GLY A 19 8.56 7.54 4.24
C GLY A 19 7.49 6.87 5.12
N PRO A 20 7.41 7.26 6.41
CA PRO A 20 6.42 6.74 7.34
C PRO A 20 4.98 7.06 6.90
N ALA A 21 4.09 6.09 7.02
CA ALA A 21 2.67 6.28 6.74
C ALA A 21 2.01 7.24 7.74
N SER A 22 1.01 8.00 7.27
CA SER A 22 0.18 8.83 8.16
C SER A 22 -0.63 7.98 9.14
N ILE A 23 -1.14 6.84 8.67
CA ILE A 23 -1.88 5.86 9.47
C ILE A 23 -1.46 4.45 9.05
N THR A 24 -1.25 3.56 10.02
CA THR A 24 -1.03 2.13 9.79
C THR A 24 -2.18 1.34 10.41
N PHE A 25 -2.82 0.48 9.61
CA PHE A 25 -3.82 -0.47 10.08
C PHE A 25 -3.19 -1.87 10.14
N GLY A 26 -3.23 -2.50 11.31
CA GLY A 26 -2.60 -3.80 11.57
C GLY A 26 -1.31 -3.70 12.39
N ASP A 27 -0.59 -4.82 12.49
CA ASP A 27 0.67 -4.92 13.22
C ASP A 27 1.79 -4.18 12.46
N PRO A 28 2.56 -3.27 13.08
CA PRO A 28 3.65 -2.54 12.42
C PRO A 28 4.88 -3.40 12.06
N HIS A 29 5.00 -4.64 12.54
CA HIS A 29 6.15 -5.49 12.26
C HIS A 29 6.37 -5.69 10.75
N ALA A 30 7.62 -5.62 10.28
CA ALA A 30 8.00 -5.62 8.85
C ALA A 30 7.43 -6.75 7.98
N ARG A 31 7.09 -7.90 8.59
CA ARG A 31 6.62 -9.10 7.92
C ARG A 31 5.11 -9.33 8.02
N SER A 32 4.42 -8.55 8.84
CA SER A 32 2.99 -8.73 9.09
C SER A 32 2.15 -8.11 7.96
N ALA A 33 0.99 -8.70 7.66
CA ALA A 33 0.00 -8.05 6.81
C ALA A 33 -0.43 -6.71 7.45
N LYS A 34 -0.53 -5.66 6.64
CA LYS A 34 -0.92 -4.32 7.11
C LYS A 34 -1.39 -3.45 5.95
N THR A 35 -2.06 -2.36 6.29
CA THR A 35 -2.33 -1.28 5.33
C THR A 35 -1.61 -0.01 5.76
N LEU A 36 -0.84 0.58 4.86
CA LEU A 36 -0.21 1.89 5.03
C LEU A 36 -1.02 2.94 4.29
N ALA A 37 -1.54 3.94 4.99
CA ALA A 37 -2.30 5.03 4.42
C ALA A 37 -1.53 6.35 4.51
N TYR A 38 -1.41 7.04 3.37
CA TYR A 38 -0.74 8.32 3.23
C TYR A 38 -1.78 9.37 2.85
N ALA A 39 -1.98 10.33 3.75
CA ALA A 39 -2.80 11.50 3.53
C ALA A 39 -1.90 12.73 3.35
N THR A 40 -2.41 13.74 2.65
CA THR A 40 -1.77 15.05 2.56
C THR A 40 -2.48 16.04 3.48
N ASP A 41 -1.88 17.20 3.71
CA ASP A 41 -2.50 18.28 4.49
C ASP A 41 -3.73 18.90 3.76
N ASP A 42 -3.86 18.70 2.45
CA ASP A 42 -5.04 19.09 1.68
C ASP A 42 -6.10 17.97 1.73
N ARG A 43 -7.27 18.31 2.31
CA ARG A 43 -8.42 17.40 2.42
C ARG A 43 -9.09 17.08 1.07
N GLN A 44 -8.82 17.86 0.03
CA GLN A 44 -9.33 17.62 -1.32
C GLN A 44 -8.34 16.80 -2.15
N ALA A 45 -7.09 16.65 -1.70
CA ALA A 45 -6.12 15.83 -2.40
C ALA A 45 -6.42 14.34 -2.21
N PRO A 46 -6.09 13.51 -3.21
CA PRO A 46 -6.26 12.07 -3.12
C PRO A 46 -5.37 11.50 -2.01
N PHE A 47 -5.88 10.54 -1.24
CA PHE A 47 -5.03 9.69 -0.41
C PHE A 47 -4.64 8.42 -1.17
N VAL A 48 -3.55 7.79 -0.75
CA VAL A 48 -3.14 6.46 -1.21
C VAL A 48 -3.04 5.52 -0.03
N ALA A 49 -3.56 4.30 -0.21
CA ALA A 49 -3.36 3.20 0.72
C ALA A 49 -2.67 2.03 0.02
N PHE A 50 -1.62 1.51 0.65
CA PHE A 50 -0.89 0.33 0.22
C PHE A 50 -1.30 -0.85 1.10
N HIS A 51 -1.84 -1.89 0.49
CA HIS A 51 -2.32 -3.10 1.16
C HIS A 51 -1.27 -4.20 1.01
N LEU A 52 -0.66 -4.56 2.12
CA LEU A 52 0.42 -5.53 2.17
C LEU A 52 -0.03 -6.82 2.85
N ASP A 53 0.43 -7.94 2.31
CA ASP A 53 0.23 -9.26 2.90
C ASP A 53 1.49 -9.75 3.61
N ALA A 54 1.28 -10.63 4.58
CA ALA A 54 2.35 -11.19 5.37
C ALA A 54 3.25 -12.09 4.51
N THR A 55 4.54 -12.06 4.78
CA THR A 55 5.49 -13.01 4.20
C THR A 55 6.52 -13.45 5.24
N GLU A 56 7.38 -14.40 4.88
CA GLU A 56 8.46 -14.84 5.77
C GLU A 56 9.55 -13.78 6.00
N SER A 57 9.71 -12.82 5.09
CA SER A 57 10.77 -11.81 5.13
C SER A 57 10.21 -10.40 5.33
N VAL A 58 9.63 -9.83 4.27
CA VAL A 58 9.10 -8.46 4.22
C VAL A 58 7.72 -8.50 3.57
N ALA A 59 6.76 -7.81 4.18
CA ALA A 59 5.38 -7.80 3.71
C ALA A 59 5.31 -7.37 2.23
N ALA A 60 4.55 -8.12 1.42
CA ALA A 60 4.47 -7.92 -0.02
C ALA A 60 3.27 -7.04 -0.38
N LEU A 61 3.45 -6.10 -1.30
CA LEU A 61 2.35 -5.25 -1.78
C LEU A 61 1.42 -6.08 -2.67
N LEU A 62 0.15 -6.17 -2.28
CA LEU A 62 -0.90 -6.82 -3.09
C LEU A 62 -1.72 -5.80 -3.87
N ALA A 63 -2.05 -4.67 -3.26
CA ALA A 63 -2.91 -3.70 -3.90
C ALA A 63 -2.64 -2.27 -3.42
N VAL A 64 -2.96 -1.33 -4.29
CA VAL A 64 -2.96 0.10 -4.04
C VAL A 64 -4.38 0.61 -4.19
N ARG A 65 -4.86 1.34 -3.19
CA ARG A 65 -6.14 2.05 -3.25
C ARG A 65 -5.88 3.54 -3.38
N LEU A 66 -6.39 4.13 -4.45
CA LEU A 66 -6.37 5.57 -4.70
C LEU A 66 -7.74 6.16 -4.41
N ASN A 67 -7.77 7.30 -3.72
CA ASN A 67 -8.99 7.99 -3.30
C ASN A 67 -9.83 7.21 -2.28
N ASP A 68 -10.87 7.87 -1.79
CA ASP A 68 -11.86 7.27 -0.88
C ASP A 68 -12.95 6.44 -1.59
N ASP A 69 -12.81 6.19 -2.90
CA ASP A 69 -13.72 5.29 -3.59
C ASP A 69 -13.31 3.84 -3.30
N PHE A 70 -13.94 3.27 -2.28
CA PHE A 70 -13.68 1.89 -1.86
C PHE A 70 -13.97 0.87 -2.96
N PHE A 71 -14.84 1.12 -3.93
CA PHE A 71 -15.19 0.10 -4.92
C PHE A 71 -14.36 0.23 -6.21
N ASN A 72 -14.00 1.45 -6.60
CA ASN A 72 -13.32 1.68 -7.88
C ASN A 72 -11.87 2.16 -7.75
N GLY A 73 -11.38 2.41 -6.53
CA GLY A 73 -10.04 2.92 -6.27
C GLY A 73 -8.91 1.89 -6.35
N TRP A 74 -9.22 0.60 -6.55
CA TRP A 74 -8.26 -0.50 -6.42
C TRP A 74 -7.41 -0.71 -7.68
N ARG A 75 -6.11 -0.95 -7.45
CA ARG A 75 -5.14 -1.41 -8.44
C ARG A 75 -4.32 -2.53 -7.81
N PHE A 76 -4.37 -3.72 -8.38
CA PHE A 76 -3.65 -4.89 -7.87
C PHE A 76 -2.28 -5.02 -8.53
N THR A 77 -1.28 -5.48 -7.77
CA THR A 77 0.01 -5.93 -8.31
C THR A 77 -0.16 -7.29 -9.01
N PRO A 78 0.82 -7.77 -9.79
CA PRO A 78 0.80 -9.14 -10.31
C PRO A 78 0.53 -10.17 -9.19
N ARG A 79 1.27 -10.08 -8.08
CA ARG A 79 1.05 -10.94 -6.92
C ARG A 79 -0.35 -10.80 -6.30
N GLY A 80 -0.90 -9.59 -6.24
CA GLY A 80 -2.26 -9.36 -5.72
C GLY A 80 -3.37 -9.95 -6.58
N MET A 81 -3.11 -10.23 -7.86
CA MET A 81 -4.05 -10.90 -8.76
C MET A 81 -4.03 -12.44 -8.59
N GLU A 82 -3.03 -12.99 -7.92
CA GLU A 82 -2.87 -14.43 -7.66
C GLU A 82 -3.36 -14.86 -6.27
N ALA A 83 -3.61 -13.90 -5.38
CA ALA A 83 -3.99 -14.09 -3.97
C ALA A 83 -5.48 -14.44 -3.76
#